data_AF-A0A3G1A761-F1
#
_entry.id   AF-A0A3G1A761-F1
#
_cell.length_a   1.000
_cell.length_b   1.000
_cell.length_c   1.000
_cell.angle_alpha   90.00
_cell.angle_beta   90.00
_cell.angle_gamma   90.00
#
_symmetry.space_group_name_H-M   'P 1'
#
loop_
_entity.id
_entity.type
_entity.pdbx_description
1 polymer ?
#
loop_
_entity_poly.entity_id
_entity_poly.type
_entity_poly.pdbx_seq_one_letter_code
_entity_poly.pdbx_strand_id
1 'polypeptide(L)'
;MKKLQDFASEEEAYKYISHVLSEKGYKVKRIMSGKGKQSPDADIELEKNNEKIAIEVKYFKDAPKFYLGLDEALALLLHGYDKVYLLHVLDTALSDKCENHVSKALAIINLTPIGYMFMIGRGDPKILREALRNPLKMDPHLHESHSQSIH
;
A
#
# COMPACT_ATOMS: atom_id res chain seq x y z
N MET A 1 -20.29 6.60 18.98
CA MET A 1 -19.19 6.61 17.99
C MET A 1 -19.42 7.77 17.03
N LYS A 2 -18.39 8.57 16.74
CA LYS A 2 -18.47 9.62 15.71
C LYS A 2 -18.75 8.94 14.37
N LYS A 3 -19.79 9.36 13.64
CA LYS A 3 -20.12 8.77 12.34
C LYS A 3 -19.03 9.19 11.35
N LEU A 4 -18.21 8.24 10.91
CA LEU A 4 -17.23 8.50 9.87
C LEU A 4 -17.97 8.86 8.58
N GLN A 5 -17.40 9.76 7.79
CA GLN A 5 -17.94 10.13 6.48
C GLN A 5 -17.22 9.33 5.40
N ASP A 6 -17.91 9.02 4.31
CA ASP A 6 -17.32 8.34 3.14
C ASP A 6 -16.73 9.36 2.15
N PHE A 7 -16.08 8.86 1.10
CA PHE A 7 -15.49 9.68 0.04
C PHE A 7 -16.41 9.76 -1.17
N ALA A 8 -16.43 10.91 -1.84
CA ALA A 8 -17.15 11.06 -3.10
C ALA A 8 -16.43 10.32 -4.24
N SER A 9 -15.09 10.30 -4.23
CA SER A 9 -14.26 9.70 -5.29
C SER A 9 -12.96 9.08 -4.76
N GLU A 10 -12.31 8.25 -5.58
CA GLU A 10 -10.98 7.71 -5.31
C GLU A 10 -9.94 8.82 -5.14
N GLU A 11 -9.98 9.85 -6.00
CA GLU A 11 -9.08 11.00 -5.91
C GLU A 11 -9.20 11.71 -4.55
N GLU A 12 -10.42 11.87 -4.04
CA GLU A 12 -10.64 12.44 -2.71
C GLU A 12 -10.06 11.55 -1.61
N ALA A 13 -10.27 10.23 -1.71
CA ALA A 13 -9.70 9.28 -0.78
C ALA A 13 -8.16 9.37 -0.77
N TYR A 14 -7.52 9.43 -1.93
CA TYR A 14 -6.06 9.43 -2.05
C TYR A 14 -5.45 10.72 -1.48
N LYS A 15 -6.12 11.87 -1.71
CA LYS A 15 -5.72 13.16 -1.10
C LYS A 15 -5.83 13.12 0.41
N TYR A 16 -6.93 12.58 0.94
CA TYR A 16 -7.12 12.43 2.38
C TYR A 16 -6.07 11.50 3.01
N ILE A 17 -5.85 10.32 2.42
CA ILE A 17 -4.84 9.35 2.90
C ILE A 17 -3.46 9.99 2.90
N SER A 18 -3.09 10.68 1.81
CA SER A 18 -1.80 11.36 1.70
C SER A 18 -1.62 12.44 2.76
N HIS A 19 -2.67 13.22 3.05
CA HIS A 19 -2.66 14.21 4.12
C HIS A 19 -2.43 13.56 5.48
N VAL A 20 -3.21 12.54 5.85
CA VAL A 20 -3.06 11.84 7.14
C VAL A 20 -1.68 11.20 7.27
N LEU A 21 -1.14 10.61 6.20
CA LEU A 21 0.22 10.04 6.22
C LEU A 21 1.28 11.14 6.33
N SER A 22 1.07 12.32 5.73
CA SER A 22 1.99 13.45 5.90
C SER A 22 2.08 13.92 7.35
N GLU A 23 0.95 13.95 8.07
CA GLU A 23 0.92 14.26 9.51
C GLU A 23 1.65 13.20 10.34
N LYS A 24 1.75 11.96 9.84
CA LYS A 24 2.50 10.85 10.45
C LYS A 24 3.98 10.80 10.03
N GLY A 25 4.46 11.88 9.42
CA GLY A 25 5.87 12.08 9.05
C GLY A 25 6.30 11.40 7.75
N TYR A 26 5.37 10.99 6.89
CA TYR A 26 5.70 10.55 5.54
C TYR A 26 5.81 11.74 4.59
N LYS A 27 6.82 11.77 3.74
CA LYS A 27 6.90 12.77 2.67
C LYS A 27 6.17 12.26 1.44
N VAL A 28 5.04 12.89 1.09
CA VAL A 28 4.29 12.57 -0.13
C VAL A 28 5.06 13.06 -1.36
N LYS A 29 5.35 12.15 -2.28
CA LYS A 29 6.09 12.44 -3.53
C LYS A 29 5.15 12.60 -4.71
N ARG A 30 4.16 11.71 -4.82
CA ARG A 30 3.22 11.69 -5.93
C ARG A 30 1.89 11.07 -5.51
N ILE A 31 0.81 11.55 -6.10
CA ILE A 31 -0.52 10.94 -6.05
C ILE A 31 -0.95 10.75 -7.50
N MET A 32 -1.34 9.54 -7.86
CA MET A 32 -1.81 9.19 -9.21
C MET A 32 -3.24 8.70 -9.16
N SER A 33 -4.10 9.28 -10.00
CA SER A 33 -5.49 8.85 -10.16
C SER A 33 -5.99 9.14 -11.57
N GLY A 34 -7.02 8.41 -12.02
CA GLY A 34 -7.71 8.67 -13.27
C GLY A 34 -6.97 8.25 -14.55
N LYS A 35 -7.40 8.80 -15.70
CA LYS A 35 -7.10 8.34 -17.07
C LYS A 35 -5.62 8.42 -17.51
N GLY A 36 -4.73 8.96 -16.68
CA GLY A 36 -3.29 9.08 -16.97
C GLY A 36 -2.40 8.05 -16.28
N LYS A 37 -2.96 7.20 -15.41
CA LYS A 37 -2.23 6.14 -14.68
C LYS A 37 -1.81 5.03 -15.67
N GLN A 38 -0.52 4.77 -15.82
CA GLN A 38 0.01 3.64 -16.59
C GLN A 38 0.47 2.56 -15.64
N SER A 39 -0.09 1.35 -15.75
CA SER A 39 0.29 0.28 -14.82
C SER A 39 1.71 -0.25 -15.10
N PRO A 40 2.55 -0.47 -14.08
CA PRO A 40 2.25 -0.25 -12.65
C PRO A 40 2.78 1.11 -12.16
N ASP A 41 1.85 2.04 -12.02
CA ASP A 41 2.01 3.34 -11.37
C ASP A 41 1.44 3.19 -9.95
N ALA A 42 2.17 3.58 -8.90
CA ALA A 42 1.65 3.56 -7.54
C ALA A 42 0.55 4.62 -7.35
N ASP A 43 -0.58 4.29 -6.73
CA ASP A 43 -1.61 5.30 -6.42
C ASP A 43 -1.05 6.44 -5.55
N ILE A 44 -0.20 6.09 -4.58
CA ILE A 44 0.48 7.04 -3.72
C ILE A 44 1.95 6.64 -3.58
N GLU A 45 2.85 7.58 -3.87
CA GLU A 45 4.29 7.46 -3.60
C GLU A 45 4.68 8.30 -2.40
N LEU A 46 5.40 7.67 -1.47
CA LEU A 46 5.87 8.27 -0.23
C LEU A 46 7.37 8.04 -0.04
N GLU A 47 7.95 8.82 0.85
CA GLU A 47 9.31 8.62 1.35
C GLU A 47 9.34 8.78 2.88
N LYS A 48 10.02 7.88 3.57
CA LYS A 48 10.27 7.99 5.01
C LYS A 48 11.59 7.32 5.34
N ASN A 49 12.44 7.97 6.14
CA ASN A 49 13.76 7.44 6.52
C ASN A 49 14.61 6.98 5.32
N ASN A 50 14.59 7.74 4.21
CA ASN A 50 15.23 7.41 2.93
C ASN A 50 14.71 6.15 2.21
N GLU A 51 13.63 5.52 2.71
CA GLU A 51 12.95 4.43 2.01
C GLU A 51 11.90 5.02 1.04
N LYS A 52 11.92 4.56 -0.22
CA LYS A 52 10.87 4.82 -1.21
C LYS A 52 9.73 3.84 -0.98
N ILE A 53 8.53 4.35 -0.72
CA ILE A 53 7.37 3.55 -0.36
C ILE A 53 6.28 3.77 -1.40
N ALA A 54 5.71 2.69 -1.92
CA ALA A 54 4.52 2.75 -2.76
C ALA A 54 3.30 2.20 -2.02
N ILE A 55 2.15 2.80 -2.29
CA ILE A 55 0.85 2.31 -1.82
C ILE A 55 -0.05 2.12 -3.04
N GLU A 56 -0.54 0.90 -3.23
CA GLU A 56 -1.69 0.61 -4.09
C GLU A 56 -2.95 0.67 -3.23
N VAL A 57 -3.95 1.43 -3.68
CA VAL A 57 -5.18 1.69 -2.92
C VAL A 57 -6.35 1.09 -3.67
N LYS A 58 -7.16 0.28 -2.98
CA LYS A 58 -8.46 -0.17 -3.50
C LYS A 58 -9.58 0.37 -2.63
N TYR A 59 -10.44 1.19 -3.24
CA TYR A 59 -11.59 1.79 -2.59
C TYR A 59 -12.87 1.01 -2.94
N PHE A 60 -13.58 0.53 -1.92
CA PHE A 60 -14.77 -0.29 -2.07
C PHE A 60 -16.00 0.45 -1.56
N LYS A 61 -16.93 0.76 -2.48
CA LYS A 61 -18.28 1.24 -2.18
C LYS A 61 -19.29 0.10 -2.06
N ASP A 62 -19.00 -1.03 -2.71
CA ASP A 62 -19.83 -2.23 -2.77
C ASP A 62 -19.12 -3.46 -2.17
N ALA A 63 -19.69 -4.65 -2.38
CA ALA A 63 -19.15 -5.92 -1.87
C ALA A 63 -17.64 -6.05 -2.12
N PRO A 64 -16.81 -6.03 -1.07
CA PRO A 64 -15.37 -5.89 -1.21
C PRO A 64 -14.74 -7.23 -1.62
N LYS A 65 -13.71 -7.16 -2.47
CA LYS A 65 -12.92 -8.32 -2.89
C LYS A 65 -11.57 -8.28 -2.18
N PHE A 66 -11.37 -9.19 -1.22
CA PHE A 66 -10.19 -9.21 -0.34
C PHE A 66 -8.84 -9.42 -1.03
N TYR A 67 -8.83 -9.91 -2.28
CA TYR A 67 -7.61 -10.15 -3.05
C TYR A 67 -7.32 -9.03 -4.07
N LEU A 68 -8.24 -8.09 -4.28
CA LEU A 68 -8.08 -7.05 -5.29
C LEU A 68 -6.94 -6.09 -4.91
N GLY A 69 -6.07 -5.74 -5.86
CA GLY A 69 -4.91 -4.89 -5.61
C GLY A 69 -3.62 -5.65 -5.33
N LEU A 70 -3.69 -6.96 -5.13
CA LEU A 70 -2.52 -7.76 -4.80
C LEU A 70 -1.53 -7.84 -5.97
N ASP A 71 -2.03 -8.06 -7.18
CA ASP A 71 -1.24 -8.16 -8.40
C ASP A 71 -0.57 -6.83 -8.74
N GLU A 72 -1.29 -5.71 -8.66
CA GLU A 72 -0.66 -4.39 -8.88
C GLU A 72 0.37 -4.08 -7.79
N ALA A 73 0.07 -4.36 -6.51
CA ALA A 73 1.04 -4.15 -5.42
C ALA A 73 2.30 -5.02 -5.58
N LEU A 74 2.16 -6.27 -6.03
CA LEU A 74 3.32 -7.11 -6.33
C LEU A 74 4.12 -6.58 -7.52
N ALA A 75 3.45 -6.08 -8.56
CA ALA A 75 4.12 -5.50 -9.73
C ALA A 75 4.95 -4.26 -9.36
N LEU A 76 4.52 -3.46 -8.38
CA LEU A 76 5.28 -2.30 -7.89
C LEU A 76 6.65 -2.69 -7.30
N LEU A 77 6.84 -3.92 -6.80
CA LEU A 77 8.16 -4.37 -6.35
C LEU A 77 9.21 -4.34 -7.47
N LEU A 78 8.79 -4.56 -8.72
CA LEU A 78 9.67 -4.49 -9.90
C LEU A 78 10.11 -3.05 -10.22
N HIS A 79 9.41 -2.05 -9.67
CA HIS A 79 9.65 -0.62 -9.92
C HIS A 79 10.62 0.01 -8.91
N GLY A 80 11.28 -0.81 -8.08
CA GLY A 80 12.40 -0.38 -7.25
C GLY A 80 12.03 0.35 -5.95
N TYR A 81 10.75 0.34 -5.56
CA TYR A 81 10.33 0.78 -4.22
C TYR A 81 10.94 -0.12 -3.14
N ASP A 82 11.33 0.45 -2.02
CA ASP A 82 11.91 -0.27 -0.88
C ASP A 82 10.85 -1.08 -0.12
N LYS A 83 9.64 -0.52 -0.03
CA LYS A 83 8.46 -1.12 0.59
C LYS A 83 7.23 -0.83 -0.26
N VAL A 84 6.33 -1.80 -0.31
CA VAL A 84 5.03 -1.66 -0.96
C VAL A 84 3.94 -2.05 0.01
N TYR A 85 2.88 -1.26 0.07
CA TYR A 85 1.67 -1.56 0.85
C TYR A 85 0.46 -1.67 -0.08
N LEU A 86 -0.42 -2.62 0.23
CA LEU A 86 -1.80 -2.62 -0.25
C LEU A 86 -2.69 -1.98 0.82
N LEU A 87 -3.43 -0.93 0.45
CA LEU A 87 -4.41 -0.27 1.31
C LEU A 87 -5.82 -0.55 0.79
N HIS A 88 -6.62 -1.26 1.59
CA HIS A 88 -8.05 -1.37 1.35
C HIS A 88 -8.82 -0.31 2.14
N VAL A 89 -9.65 0.43 1.42
CA VAL A 89 -10.54 1.46 1.96
C VAL A 89 -11.97 1.00 1.76
N LEU A 90 -12.73 0.83 2.83
CA LEU A 90 -14.14 0.45 2.77
C LEU A 90 -15.02 1.65 3.14
N ASP A 91 -16.13 1.81 2.42
CA ASP A 91 -17.20 2.68 2.89
C ASP A 91 -17.76 2.20 4.23
N THR A 92 -18.25 3.14 5.03
CA THR A 92 -18.82 2.88 6.35
C THR A 92 -19.99 1.89 6.30
N ALA A 93 -20.72 1.85 5.20
CA ALA A 93 -21.80 0.89 4.96
C ALA A 93 -21.33 -0.58 4.94
N LEU A 94 -20.03 -0.83 4.78
CA LEU A 94 -19.42 -2.16 4.71
C LEU A 94 -18.72 -2.57 6.03
N SER A 95 -18.92 -1.80 7.11
CA SER A 95 -18.21 -2.01 8.38
C SER A 95 -18.43 -3.41 8.98
N ASP A 96 -19.61 -4.00 8.78
CA ASP A 96 -19.97 -5.35 9.22
C ASP A 96 -19.16 -6.45 8.51
N LYS A 97 -18.66 -6.17 7.29
CA LYS A 97 -17.85 -7.11 6.49
C LYS A 97 -16.35 -6.99 6.78
N CYS A 98 -15.94 -5.97 7.54
CA CYS A 98 -14.54 -5.62 7.79
C CYS A 98 -13.72 -6.80 8.30
N GLU A 99 -14.16 -7.46 9.38
CA GLU A 99 -13.37 -8.48 10.06
C GLU A 99 -13.04 -9.67 9.16
N ASN A 100 -14.06 -10.21 8.48
CA ASN A 100 -13.89 -11.32 7.54
C ASN A 100 -13.05 -10.92 6.32
N HIS A 101 -13.24 -9.70 5.80
CA HIS A 101 -12.44 -9.18 4.68
C HIS A 101 -10.96 -9.06 5.05
N VAL A 102 -10.66 -8.40 6.17
CA VAL A 102 -9.29 -8.21 6.68
C VAL A 102 -8.62 -9.56 6.95
N SER A 103 -9.33 -10.50 7.59
CA SER A 103 -8.78 -11.83 7.88
C SER A 103 -8.36 -12.57 6.61
N LYS A 104 -9.21 -12.57 5.58
CA LYS A 104 -8.90 -13.21 4.29
C LYS A 104 -7.78 -12.49 3.53
N ALA A 105 -7.77 -11.16 3.53
CA ALA A 105 -6.71 -10.38 2.91
C ALA A 105 -5.36 -10.69 3.57
N LEU A 106 -5.29 -10.63 4.90
CA LEU A 106 -4.08 -10.94 5.67
C LEU A 106 -3.57 -12.36 5.43
N ALA A 107 -4.46 -13.36 5.32
CA ALA A 107 -4.07 -14.74 5.03
C ALA A 107 -3.24 -14.86 3.75
N ILE A 108 -3.57 -14.09 2.71
CA ILE A 108 -2.84 -14.07 1.44
C ILE A 108 -1.63 -13.15 1.51
N ILE A 109 -1.80 -11.94 2.05
CA ILE A 109 -0.72 -10.96 2.17
C ILE A 109 0.47 -11.57 2.92
N ASN A 110 0.24 -12.34 3.99
CA ASN A 110 1.28 -12.96 4.79
C ASN A 110 2.22 -13.89 3.99
N LEU A 111 1.81 -14.34 2.81
CA LEU A 111 2.62 -15.14 1.89
C LEU A 111 3.53 -14.31 0.96
N THR A 112 3.51 -12.98 1.09
CA THR A 112 4.18 -12.04 0.18
C THR A 112 5.03 -11.03 0.96
N PRO A 113 5.92 -10.25 0.32
CA PRO A 113 6.68 -9.21 1.02
C PRO A 113 5.90 -7.90 1.27
N ILE A 114 4.69 -7.74 0.73
CA ILE A 114 3.97 -6.45 0.77
C ILE A 114 3.30 -6.20 2.12
N GLY A 115 3.28 -4.95 2.58
CA GLY A 115 2.52 -4.57 3.78
C GLY A 115 1.03 -4.50 3.50
N TYR A 116 0.23 -4.50 4.57
CA TYR A 116 -1.21 -4.33 4.47
C TYR A 116 -1.72 -3.26 5.40
N MET A 117 -2.47 -2.34 4.82
CA MET A 117 -3.15 -1.27 5.50
C MET A 117 -4.66 -1.38 5.29
N PHE A 118 -5.41 -0.87 6.27
CA PHE A 118 -6.85 -0.90 6.21
C PHE A 118 -7.46 0.37 6.78
N MET A 119 -8.54 0.85 6.14
CA MET A 119 -9.25 2.07 6.52
C MET A 119 -10.76 1.90 6.27
N ILE A 120 -11.59 2.50 7.13
CA ILE A 120 -13.05 2.61 6.92
C ILE A 120 -13.40 4.10 6.87
N GLY A 121 -14.10 4.52 5.80
CA GLY A 121 -14.44 5.92 5.53
C GLY A 121 -13.25 6.87 5.73
N ARG A 122 -13.53 8.09 6.19
CA ARG A 122 -12.54 9.10 6.64
C ARG A 122 -11.99 8.79 8.03
N GLY A 123 -11.50 7.57 8.21
CA GLY A 123 -10.77 7.14 9.40
C GLY A 123 -9.27 7.20 9.21
N ASP A 124 -8.52 6.88 10.26
CA ASP A 124 -7.09 6.67 10.15
C ASP A 124 -6.76 5.37 9.38
N PRO A 125 -5.87 5.40 8.38
CA PRO A 125 -5.33 4.18 7.82
C PRO A 125 -4.48 3.47 8.89
N LYS A 126 -4.83 2.22 9.17
CA LYS A 126 -4.15 1.37 10.14
C LYS A 126 -3.23 0.41 9.40
N ILE A 127 -1.97 0.34 9.81
CA ILE A 127 -1.07 -0.71 9.34
C ILE A 127 -1.42 -1.98 10.13
N LEU A 128 -1.91 -3.00 9.44
CA LEU A 128 -2.22 -4.30 10.03
C LEU A 128 -1.08 -5.30 9.86
N ARG A 129 -0.23 -5.07 8.84
CA ARG A 129 1.01 -5.81 8.62
C ARG A 129 2.04 -4.86 8.01
N GLU A 130 3.22 -4.82 8.60
CA GLU A 130 4.34 -4.06 8.03
C GLU A 130 4.85 -4.71 6.74
N ALA A 131 5.27 -3.88 5.78
CA ALA A 131 5.93 -4.35 4.58
C ALA A 131 7.34 -4.85 4.91
N LEU A 132 7.73 -5.97 4.30
CA LEU A 132 9.11 -6.43 4.31
C LEU A 132 9.93 -5.60 3.31
N ARG A 133 11.26 -5.63 3.47
CA ARG A 133 12.16 -5.06 2.46
C ARG A 133 11.92 -5.75 1.12
N ASN A 134 11.88 -4.97 0.04
CA ASN A 134 11.69 -5.48 -1.30
C ASN A 134 12.78 -6.51 -1.66
N PRO A 135 12.43 -7.80 -1.86
CA PRO A 135 13.41 -8.85 -2.13
C PRO A 135 14.03 -8.74 -3.54
N LEU A 136 13.40 -7.99 -4.45
CA LEU A 136 13.90 -7.77 -5.81
C LEU A 136 14.95 -6.66 -5.89
N LYS A 137 15.09 -5.87 -4.81
CA LYS A 137 16.09 -4.82 -4.72
C LYS A 137 17.36 -5.40 -4.09
N MET A 138 18.33 -5.76 -4.94
CA MET A 138 19.59 -6.34 -4.46
C MET A 138 20.28 -5.40 -3.46
N ASP A 139 20.85 -5.97 -2.41
CA ASP A 139 21.75 -5.24 -1.53
C ASP A 139 23.06 -4.98 -2.28
N PRO A 140 23.49 -3.73 -2.48
CA PRO A 140 24.75 -3.44 -3.17
C PRO A 140 25.96 -4.14 -2.53
N HIS A 141 25.88 -4.45 -1.23
CA HIS A 141 26.96 -5.06 -0.46
C HIS A 141 27.07 -6.60 -0.61
N LEU A 142 26.13 -7.25 -1.30
CA LEU A 142 26.19 -8.69 -1.57
C LEU A 142 27.16 -9.07 -2.71
N HIS A 143 27.70 -8.11 -3.46
CA HIS A 143 28.60 -8.36 -4.60
C HIS A 143 30.09 -8.40 -4.25
N GLU A 144 30.51 -7.92 -3.07
CA GLU A 144 31.93 -7.87 -2.72
C GLU A 144 32.49 -9.19 -2.20
N SER A 145 31.64 -10.17 -1.84
CA SER A 145 32.07 -11.43 -1.20
C SER A 145 32.43 -12.56 -2.16
N HIS A 146 32.29 -12.40 -3.48
CA HIS A 146 32.56 -13.48 -4.44
C HIS A 146 33.66 -13.19 -5.48
N SER A 147 34.34 -12.05 -5.41
CA SER A 147 35.33 -11.64 -6.41
C SER A 147 36.79 -11.88 -6.01
N GLN A 148 37.07 -12.50 -4.86
CA GLN A 148 38.43 -12.84 -4.44
C GLN A 148 38.55 -14.34 -4.20
N SER A 149 38.96 -15.10 -5.23
CA SER A 149 39.74 -16.36 -5.13
C SER A 149 39.84 -17.02 -6.52
N ILE A 150 40.71 -16.50 -7.38
CA ILE A 150 41.38 -17.32 -8.40
C ILE A 150 42.86 -16.90 -8.37
N HIS A 151 43.66 -17.66 -7.62
CA HIS A 151 45.11 -17.64 -7.67
C HIS A 151 45.58 -18.95 -8.30
#